data_AF-A0A7S4KMK1-F1
#
_entry.id   AF-A0A7S4KMK1-F1
#
_cell.length_a   1.000
_cell.length_b   1.000
_cell.length_c   1.000
_cell.angle_alpha   90.00
_cell.angle_beta   90.00
_cell.angle_gamma   90.00
#
_symmetry.space_group_name_H-M   'P 1'
#
loop_
_entity.id
_entity.type
_entity.pdbx_description
1 polymer ?
#
loop_
_entity_poly.entity_id
_entity_poly.type
_entity_poly.pdbx_seq_one_letter_code
_entity_poly.pdbx_strand_id
1 'polypeptide(L)'
;MNRLGDDGVLSALGMSKTIGSVMKTPPYVGDLIHSFNKPHEKDGRKMTLTVGAKALAKHAVRSSDGWWGQIIGNDASKNRQAEQKLEQILKDAVWANTHLLPNDIEIFELRVREGFGARWSADGKEFRGFLEPLMEDGHEKGWRH
;
A
#
# COMPACT_ATOMS: atom_id res chain seq x y z
N MET A 1 33.92 -4.92 18.10
CA MET A 1 33.33 -3.69 17.56
C MET A 1 31.84 -3.96 17.43
N ASN A 2 30.98 -3.38 18.29
CA ASN A 2 29.54 -3.66 18.29
C ASN A 2 28.84 -2.64 17.40
N ARG A 3 28.71 -2.93 16.10
CA ARG A 3 27.93 -2.14 15.15
C ARG A 3 26.81 -3.01 14.61
N LEU A 4 25.64 -2.43 14.38
CA LEU A 4 24.57 -3.10 13.64
C LEU A 4 25.04 -3.31 12.19
N GLY A 5 24.84 -4.51 11.67
CA GLY A 5 24.90 -4.75 10.22
C GLY A 5 23.65 -4.21 9.53
N ASP A 6 23.64 -4.19 8.21
CA ASP A 6 22.56 -3.62 7.40
C ASP A 6 21.18 -4.18 7.78
N ASP A 7 21.08 -5.49 8.04
CA ASP A 7 19.86 -6.14 8.52
C ASP A 7 19.36 -5.56 9.85
N GLY A 8 20.28 -5.31 10.79
CA GLY A 8 19.96 -4.72 12.08
C GLY A 8 19.49 -3.27 11.95
N VAL A 9 20.08 -2.51 11.02
CA VAL A 9 19.65 -1.14 10.72
C VAL A 9 18.24 -1.14 10.11
N LEU A 10 17.99 -1.99 9.10
CA LEU A 10 16.66 -2.07 8.48
C LEU A 10 15.58 -2.57 9.46
N SER A 11 15.92 -3.55 10.31
CA SER A 11 15.01 -4.02 11.37
C SER A 11 14.66 -2.89 12.34
N ALA A 12 15.63 -2.04 12.70
CA ALA A 12 15.40 -0.88 13.55
C ALA A 12 14.52 0.19 12.88
N LEU A 13 14.51 0.25 11.54
CA LEU A 13 13.59 1.08 10.75
C LEU A 13 12.21 0.43 10.53
N GLY A 14 11.93 -0.72 11.16
CA GLY A 14 10.65 -1.43 11.06
C GLY A 14 10.50 -2.27 9.78
N MET A 15 11.58 -2.46 9.02
CA MET A 15 11.57 -3.31 7.83
C MET A 15 11.71 -4.78 8.22
N SER A 16 10.82 -5.61 7.67
CA SER A 16 10.87 -7.05 7.78
C SER A 16 11.74 -7.66 6.68
N LYS A 17 12.23 -8.88 6.92
CA LYS A 17 13.02 -9.66 5.97
C LYS A 17 12.40 -11.01 5.74
N THR A 18 12.06 -11.30 4.48
CA THR A 18 11.52 -12.58 4.02
C THR A 18 12.33 -13.08 2.81
N ILE A 19 12.04 -14.30 2.34
CA ILE A 19 12.57 -14.76 1.05
C ILE A 19 12.09 -13.78 -0.03
N GLY A 20 13.01 -13.31 -0.88
CA GLY A 20 12.74 -12.32 -1.92
C GLY A 20 12.82 -10.84 -1.47
N SER A 21 13.12 -10.57 -0.19
CA SER A 21 13.37 -9.21 0.29
C SER A 21 14.62 -8.60 -0.36
N VAL A 22 14.56 -7.30 -0.64
CA VAL A 22 15.66 -6.48 -1.13
C VAL A 22 16.08 -5.51 -0.04
N MET A 23 17.38 -5.31 0.12
CA MET A 23 17.95 -4.41 1.13
C MET A 23 17.76 -2.95 0.72
N LYS A 24 16.62 -2.37 1.09
CA LYS A 24 16.30 -0.95 0.88
C LYS A 24 15.71 -0.34 2.14
N THR A 25 16.07 0.91 2.40
CA THR A 25 15.39 1.71 3.42
C THR A 25 13.95 1.96 3.00
N PRO A 26 13.02 2.16 3.95
CA PRO A 26 11.66 2.53 3.62
C PRO A 26 11.65 3.85 2.80
N PRO A 27 10.74 3.99 1.83
CA PRO A 27 10.55 5.25 1.12
C PRO A 27 10.18 6.40 2.07
N TYR A 28 10.41 7.63 1.62
CA TYR A 28 9.93 8.79 2.36
C TYR A 28 8.40 8.79 2.40
N VAL A 29 7.81 8.95 3.60
CA VAL A 29 6.36 8.92 3.78
C VAL A 29 5.65 9.96 2.93
N GLY A 30 6.28 11.13 2.71
CA GLY A 30 5.73 12.16 1.82
C GLY A 30 5.58 11.69 0.36
N ASP A 31 6.47 10.82 -0.13
CA ASP A 31 6.36 10.26 -1.48
C ASP A 31 5.19 9.27 -1.58
N LEU A 32 4.97 8.47 -0.53
CA LEU A 32 3.84 7.53 -0.44
C LEU A 32 2.50 8.28 -0.49
N ILE A 33 2.37 9.34 0.31
CA ILE A 33 1.17 10.19 0.35
C ILE A 33 1.00 10.92 -0.98
N HIS A 34 2.08 11.50 -1.52
CA HIS A 34 2.03 12.24 -2.78
C HIS A 34 1.59 11.35 -3.94
N SER A 35 2.17 10.15 -4.07
CA SER A 35 1.84 9.23 -5.16
C SER A 35 0.42 8.65 -5.02
N PHE A 36 -0.06 8.43 -3.80
CA PHE A 36 -1.43 8.01 -3.51
C PHE A 36 -2.46 9.08 -3.91
N ASN A 37 -2.14 10.36 -3.66
CA ASN A 37 -3.00 11.50 -3.96
C ASN A 37 -2.87 12.03 -5.41
N LYS A 38 -2.14 11.35 -6.29
CA LYS A 38 -2.07 11.73 -7.71
C LYS A 38 -3.46 11.65 -8.37
N PRO A 39 -3.82 12.62 -9.24
CA PRO A 39 -5.02 12.54 -10.07
C PRO A 39 -5.08 11.23 -10.86
N HIS A 40 -6.23 10.56 -10.85
CA HIS A 40 -6.44 9.42 -11.70
C HIS A 40 -6.51 9.87 -13.17
N GLU A 41 -5.75 9.22 -14.05
CA GLU A 41 -5.85 9.45 -15.48
C GLU A 41 -6.80 8.46 -16.17
N LYS A 42 -7.74 8.97 -16.95
CA LYS A 42 -8.63 8.18 -17.80
C LYS A 42 -8.66 8.78 -19.20
N ASP A 43 -8.35 7.96 -20.21
CA ASP A 43 -8.34 8.35 -21.62
C ASP A 43 -7.48 9.61 -21.88
N GLY A 44 -6.30 9.69 -21.25
CA GLY A 44 -5.37 10.82 -21.34
C GLY A 44 -5.80 12.08 -20.58
N ARG A 45 -6.87 12.02 -19.78
CA ARG A 45 -7.39 13.16 -19.00
C ARG A 45 -7.20 12.92 -17.51
N LYS A 46 -6.68 13.93 -16.80
CA LYS A 46 -6.58 13.94 -15.34
C LYS A 46 -7.95 14.21 -14.72
N MET A 47 -8.40 13.33 -13.84
CA MET A 47 -9.65 13.43 -13.10
C MET A 47 -9.42 14.12 -11.74
N THR A 48 -10.48 14.66 -11.14
CA THR A 48 -10.44 15.17 -9.77
C THR A 48 -10.25 14.04 -8.76
N LEU A 49 -10.84 12.87 -9.02
CA LEU A 49 -10.64 11.67 -8.21
C LEU A 49 -9.17 11.21 -8.27
N THR A 50 -8.60 10.90 -7.12
CA THR A 50 -7.21 10.39 -7.01
C THR A 50 -7.12 8.90 -7.29
N VAL A 51 -5.90 8.41 -7.56
CA VAL A 51 -5.64 6.97 -7.70
C VAL A 51 -5.95 6.20 -6.42
N GLY A 52 -5.64 6.79 -5.26
CA GLY A 52 -5.98 6.24 -3.95
C GLY A 52 -7.48 6.12 -3.71
N ALA A 53 -8.25 7.17 -4.00
CA ALA A 53 -9.71 7.13 -3.86
C ALA A 53 -10.38 6.16 -4.82
N LYS A 54 -9.88 6.06 -6.06
CA LYS A 54 -10.35 5.04 -7.01
C LYS A 54 -10.07 3.63 -6.49
N ALA A 55 -8.90 3.39 -5.91
CA ALA A 55 -8.58 2.08 -5.33
C ALA A 55 -9.51 1.79 -4.14
N LEU A 56 -9.69 2.73 -3.22
CA LEU A 56 -10.54 2.53 -2.05
C LEU A 56 -11.99 2.20 -2.47
N ALA A 57 -12.52 2.89 -3.48
CA ALA A 57 -13.84 2.57 -4.04
C ALA A 57 -13.98 1.17 -4.61
N LYS A 58 -12.91 0.60 -5.15
CA LYS A 58 -12.94 -0.80 -5.59
C LYS A 58 -12.97 -1.75 -4.40
N HIS A 59 -12.16 -1.50 -3.38
CA HIS A 59 -12.08 -2.37 -2.20
C HIS A 59 -13.34 -2.31 -1.34
N ALA A 60 -13.88 -1.10 -1.10
CA ALA A 60 -15.10 -0.87 -0.33
C ALA A 60 -16.35 -1.61 -0.86
N VAL A 61 -16.39 -1.90 -2.16
CA VAL A 61 -17.53 -2.61 -2.79
C VAL A 61 -17.31 -4.12 -2.84
N ARG A 62 -16.05 -4.58 -2.78
CA ARG A 62 -15.73 -6.00 -2.97
C ARG A 62 -15.52 -6.72 -1.65
N SER A 63 -14.85 -6.09 -0.69
CA SER A 63 -14.61 -6.68 0.62
C SER A 63 -15.90 -6.79 1.42
N SER A 64 -16.18 -8.02 1.88
CA SER A 64 -17.35 -8.35 2.68
C SER A 64 -17.19 -8.08 4.18
N ASP A 65 -15.97 -7.84 4.66
CA ASP A 65 -15.67 -7.63 6.08
C ASP A 65 -15.88 -6.17 6.56
N GLY A 66 -16.04 -5.23 5.61
CA GLY A 66 -16.28 -3.83 5.89
C GLY A 66 -15.06 -3.03 6.39
N TRP A 67 -13.87 -3.62 6.43
CA TRP A 67 -12.65 -2.99 6.96
C TRP A 67 -12.25 -1.73 6.16
N TRP A 68 -12.44 -1.77 4.84
CA TRP A 68 -12.21 -0.63 3.95
C TRP A 68 -13.20 0.52 4.16
N GLY A 69 -14.32 0.26 4.85
CA GLY A 69 -15.38 1.23 5.08
C GLY A 69 -16.16 1.56 3.81
N GLN A 70 -16.90 2.67 3.85
CA GLN A 70 -17.65 3.19 2.72
C GLN A 70 -16.93 4.39 2.10
N ILE A 71 -17.13 4.60 0.79
CA ILE A 71 -16.64 5.78 0.09
C ILE A 71 -17.75 6.45 -0.71
N ILE A 72 -18.26 7.54 -0.15
CA ILE A 72 -19.48 8.20 -0.62
C ILE A 72 -19.25 9.68 -0.93
N GLY A 73 -20.20 10.29 -1.65
CA GLY A 73 -20.17 11.71 -2.00
C GLY A 73 -19.40 12.03 -3.29
N ASN A 74 -19.04 13.31 -3.45
CA ASN A 74 -18.30 13.81 -4.61
C ASN A 74 -16.80 13.48 -4.53
N ASP A 75 -16.06 13.70 -5.63
CA ASP A 75 -14.64 13.35 -5.73
C ASP A 75 -13.78 13.94 -4.60
N ALA A 76 -14.02 15.20 -4.21
CA ALA A 76 -13.30 15.81 -3.09
C ALA A 76 -13.55 15.06 -1.76
N SER A 77 -14.79 14.63 -1.52
CA SER A 77 -15.13 13.85 -0.32
C SER A 77 -14.53 12.45 -0.37
N LYS A 78 -14.52 11.81 -1.54
CA LYS A 78 -13.91 10.50 -1.75
C LYS A 78 -12.39 10.54 -1.55
N ASN A 79 -11.73 11.59 -2.05
CA ASN A 79 -10.30 11.82 -1.86
C ASN A 79 -9.96 11.95 -0.37
N ARG A 80 -10.72 12.75 0.39
CA ARG A 80 -10.51 12.88 1.85
C ARG A 80 -10.69 11.56 2.60
N GLN A 81 -11.73 10.79 2.27
CA GLN A 81 -11.95 9.46 2.89
C GLN A 81 -10.80 8.50 2.58
N ALA A 82 -10.27 8.54 1.37
CA ALA A 82 -9.13 7.72 0.96
C ALA A 82 -7.83 8.11 1.68
N GLU A 83 -7.59 9.41 1.83
CA GLU A 83 -6.45 9.93 2.58
C GLU A 83 -6.53 9.53 4.05
N GLN A 84 -7.69 9.67 4.69
CA GLN A 84 -7.92 9.21 6.07
C GLN A 84 -7.66 7.70 6.23
N LYS A 85 -8.07 6.89 5.25
CA LYS A 85 -7.78 5.45 5.26
C LYS A 85 -6.28 5.17 5.11
N LEU A 86 -5.57 5.93 4.26
CA LEU A 86 -4.12 5.80 4.15
C LEU A 86 -3.43 6.23 5.45
N GLU A 87 -3.82 7.34 6.05
CA GLU A 87 -3.29 7.81 7.35
C GLU A 87 -3.46 6.76 8.44
N GLN A 88 -4.63 6.10 8.49
CA GLN A 88 -4.87 4.97 9.38
C GLN A 88 -3.86 3.83 9.11
N ILE A 89 -3.68 3.42 7.85
CA ILE A 89 -2.73 2.35 7.48
C ILE A 89 -1.30 2.73 7.87
N LEU A 90 -0.86 3.95 7.57
CA LEU A 90 0.50 4.41 7.87
C LEU A 90 0.76 4.44 9.38
N LYS A 91 -0.24 4.85 10.16
CA LYS A 91 -0.16 4.93 11.62
C LYS A 91 -0.16 3.55 12.28
N ASP A 92 -1.03 2.65 11.79
CA ASP A 92 -1.28 1.34 12.42
C ASP A 92 -0.43 0.21 11.78
N ALA A 93 0.45 0.55 10.82
CA ALA A 93 1.34 -0.41 10.18
C ALA A 93 2.25 -1.08 11.22
N VAL A 94 2.25 -2.41 11.23
CA VAL A 94 3.12 -3.23 12.10
C VAL A 94 4.13 -4.03 11.30
N TRP A 95 4.02 -4.00 9.98
CA TRP A 95 4.88 -4.73 9.07
C TRP A 95 5.15 -3.90 7.81
N ALA A 96 6.41 -3.84 7.41
CA ALA A 96 6.87 -3.18 6.19
C ALA A 96 7.91 -4.07 5.51
N ASN A 97 7.93 -4.12 4.18
CA ASN A 97 8.97 -4.85 3.45
C ASN A 97 9.15 -4.31 2.03
N THR A 98 10.38 -4.38 1.53
CA THR A 98 10.67 -4.18 0.10
C THR A 98 11.08 -5.52 -0.48
N HIS A 99 10.39 -5.99 -1.51
CA HIS A 99 10.63 -7.31 -2.11
C HIS A 99 10.31 -7.35 -3.60
N LEU A 100 10.74 -8.41 -4.27
CA LEU A 100 10.49 -8.63 -5.69
C LEU A 100 9.15 -9.36 -5.91
N LEU A 101 8.32 -8.81 -6.77
CA LEU A 101 7.24 -9.54 -7.45
C LEU A 101 7.81 -10.39 -8.60
N PRO A 102 7.01 -11.31 -9.18
CA PRO A 102 7.39 -11.96 -10.44
C PRO A 102 7.81 -10.94 -11.50
N ASN A 103 8.84 -11.29 -12.29
CA ASN A 103 9.52 -10.41 -13.26
C ASN A 103 10.40 -9.31 -12.64
N ASP A 104 10.94 -9.55 -11.45
CA ASP A 104 11.93 -8.69 -10.78
C ASP A 104 11.43 -7.25 -10.53
N ILE A 105 10.13 -7.09 -10.32
CA ILE A 105 9.53 -5.80 -10.01
C ILE A 105 9.63 -5.57 -8.50
N GLU A 106 10.48 -4.64 -8.09
CA GLU A 106 10.61 -4.25 -6.68
C GLU A 106 9.40 -3.44 -6.22
N ILE A 107 8.77 -3.88 -5.14
CA ILE A 107 7.67 -3.19 -4.48
C ILE A 107 7.97 -2.94 -3.01
N PHE A 108 7.39 -1.86 -2.49
CA PHE A 108 7.32 -1.59 -1.06
C PHE A 108 5.90 -1.86 -0.58
N GLU A 109 5.75 -2.64 0.49
CA GLU A 109 4.47 -2.95 1.12
C GLU A 109 4.46 -2.52 2.59
N LEU A 110 3.31 -2.03 3.05
CA LEU A 110 2.98 -1.79 4.46
C LEU A 110 1.71 -2.54 4.80
N ARG A 111 1.68 -3.18 5.97
CA ARG A 111 0.51 -3.90 6.47
C ARG A 111 0.22 -3.58 7.92
N VAL A 112 -1.08 -3.47 8.23
CA VAL A 112 -1.60 -3.46 9.59
C VAL A 112 -1.66 -4.90 10.13
N ARG A 113 -1.96 -5.05 11.43
CA ARG A 113 -1.94 -6.35 12.12
C ARG A 113 -2.88 -7.38 11.48
N GLU A 114 -4.03 -6.93 11.01
CA GLU A 114 -5.06 -7.76 10.38
C GLU A 114 -4.65 -8.21 8.96
N GLY A 115 -3.52 -7.73 8.44
CA GLY A 115 -2.98 -8.13 7.13
C GLY A 115 -3.39 -7.21 5.98
N PHE A 116 -4.36 -6.32 6.16
CA PHE A 116 -4.66 -5.27 5.19
C PHE A 116 -3.48 -4.31 5.04
N GLY A 117 -3.42 -3.62 3.90
CA GLY A 117 -2.29 -2.74 3.67
C GLY A 117 -2.32 -2.01 2.34
N ALA A 118 -1.17 -1.46 1.98
CA ALA A 118 -0.98 -0.73 0.74
C ALA A 118 0.42 -1.02 0.17
N ARG A 119 0.53 -0.91 -1.15
CA ARG A 119 1.79 -1.16 -1.86
C ARG A 119 2.11 -0.08 -2.89
N TRP A 120 3.40 0.15 -3.08
CA TRP A 120 3.98 1.14 -3.99
C TRP A 120 5.13 0.53 -4.78
N SER A 121 5.62 1.25 -5.79
CA SER A 121 6.99 1.06 -6.27
C SER A 121 7.98 1.17 -5.10
N ALA A 122 9.14 0.50 -5.19
CA ALA A 122 10.12 0.50 -4.12
C ALA A 122 10.67 1.89 -3.74
N ASP A 123 10.52 2.90 -4.60
CA ASP A 123 10.87 4.30 -4.31
C ASP A 123 9.68 5.15 -3.80
N GLY A 124 8.50 4.55 -3.65
CA GLY A 124 7.28 5.21 -3.17
C GLY A 124 6.59 6.13 -4.17
N LYS A 125 7.12 6.32 -5.38
CA LYS A 125 6.64 7.34 -6.34
C LYS A 125 5.40 6.91 -7.13
N GLU A 126 5.05 5.64 -7.10
CA GLU A 126 3.88 5.09 -7.75
C GLU A 126 3.07 4.23 -6.78
N PHE A 127 1.84 4.66 -6.47
CA PHE A 127 0.90 3.83 -5.74
C PHE A 127 0.41 2.70 -6.64
N ARG A 128 0.55 1.47 -6.16
CA ARG A 128 0.27 0.24 -6.93
C ARG A 128 -1.02 -0.45 -6.50
N GLY A 129 -1.51 -0.16 -5.29
CA GLY A 129 -2.83 -0.59 -4.85
C GLY A 129 -2.89 -0.94 -3.37
N PHE A 130 -4.08 -1.30 -2.92
CA PHE A 130 -4.30 -1.84 -1.58
C PHE A 130 -4.03 -3.36 -1.54
N LEU A 131 -3.92 -3.87 -0.32
CA LEU A 131 -3.61 -5.26 0.00
C LEU A 131 -4.71 -5.81 0.90
N GLU A 132 -5.28 -6.94 0.52
CA GLU A 132 -6.11 -7.74 1.42
C GLU A 132 -5.22 -8.62 2.31
N PRO A 133 -5.76 -9.16 3.43
CA PRO A 133 -5.09 -10.18 4.22
C PRO A 133 -4.69 -11.37 3.36
N LEU A 134 -3.60 -12.04 3.75
CA LEU A 134 -3.16 -13.24 3.05
C LEU A 134 -4.24 -14.31 3.15
N MET A 135 -4.71 -14.78 2.00
CA MET A 135 -5.61 -15.93 1.88
C MET A 135 -4.85 -17.11 1.31
N GLU A 136 -5.07 -18.28 1.90
CA GLU A 136 -4.62 -19.54 1.32
C GLU A 136 -5.23 -19.71 -0.09
N ASP A 137 -4.36 -19.95 -1.08
CA ASP A 137 -4.68 -20.03 -2.51
C ASP A 137 -5.29 -18.75 -3.12
N GLY A 138 -4.98 -17.57 -2.57
CA GLY A 138 -5.53 -16.29 -3.05
C GLY A 138 -5.29 -16.04 -4.54
N HIS A 139 -4.13 -16.45 -5.07
CA HIS A 139 -3.81 -16.36 -6.50
C HIS A 139 -4.73 -17.23 -7.36
N GLU A 140 -4.99 -18.48 -6.96
CA GLU A 140 -5.84 -19.41 -7.70
C GLU A 140 -7.32 -19.00 -7.65
N LYS A 141 -7.72 -18.32 -6.57
CA LYS A 141 -9.07 -17.76 -6.39
C LYS A 141 -9.23 -16.37 -7.04
N GLY A 142 -8.23 -15.92 -7.81
CA GLY A 142 -8.24 -14.64 -8.51
C GLY A 142 -8.27 -13.42 -7.58
N TRP A 143 -7.81 -13.59 -6.34
CA TRP A 143 -7.98 -12.66 -5.23
C TRP A 143 -9.41 -12.16 -5.18
N ARG A 144 -10.35 -13.03 -4.79
CA ARG A 144 -11.70 -12.58 -4.44
C ARG A 144 -11.59 -11.69 -3.20
N HIS A 145 -11.63 -10.39 -3.45
CA HIS A 145 -11.80 -9.36 -2.44
C HIS A 145 -13.20 -9.54 -1.85
#